data_AF-G5JQ78-F1
#
_entry.id   AF-G5JQ78-F1
#
_cell.length_a   1.000
_cell.length_b   1.000
_cell.length_c   1.000
_cell.angle_alpha   90.00
_cell.angle_beta   90.00
_cell.angle_gamma   90.00
#
_symmetry.space_group_name_H-M   'P 1'
#
loop_
_entity.id
_entity.type
_entity.pdbx_description
1 polymer ?
#
loop_
_entity_poly.entity_id
_entity_poly.type
_entity_poly.pdbx_seq_one_letter_code
_entity_poly.pdbx_strand_id
1 'polypeptide(L)'
;MDNCTWRGTTCEFFDNESTQSSINFFNVHKIGNLEKDAKKYIVPKDHLRIFNIDNYIESKTFFRDIVTYFQDIKFDEELQLISYNQEWNISQINYSREVEKFKIIIGNNRISTNQNRTNRQIGNFSLNLLKGLKNQSSKNLILRKLYILLMLSTSTEIQSNQFTFKVEYDETVVSKVCNYADCDTGDIDCLDKIYDWIINEEGSENSFNEKVKVVRSIISRNNRFEISESILDSARSIFQRIINKETEKYFEQVNQLKDDFLTIAERENSIYQSLHFKLLGWFSAVALTIFDKIKDYNGTNIIERVLASSSQKTTLILMMLIMALIIIFLMYCLETRKNQEEFWKLKEFYTGSLMFNNDDFQNKIEFPRINQNYLFGVIVFIFLLLLRLIFTSVYYIIAVMLFGILVTIFYKKGVMEILSSKIDKKDEK
;
A
#
# COMPACT_ATOMS: atom_id res chain seq x y z
N MET A 1 16.95 49.34 -18.94
CA MET A 1 17.11 48.28 -17.93
C MET A 1 17.33 48.99 -16.63
N ASP A 2 16.44 48.82 -15.68
CA ASP A 2 16.66 49.41 -14.36
C ASP A 2 17.80 48.64 -13.72
N ASN A 3 18.96 49.29 -13.65
CA ASN A 3 20.24 48.72 -13.27
C ASN A 3 20.21 48.36 -11.78
N CYS A 4 19.57 47.24 -11.44
CA CYS A 4 19.78 46.61 -10.15
C CYS A 4 21.13 45.90 -10.15
N THR A 5 21.88 46.05 -9.06
CA THR A 5 23.13 45.34 -8.82
C THR A 5 22.95 44.35 -7.68
N TRP A 6 23.24 43.08 -7.92
CA TRP A 6 23.09 42.04 -6.91
C TRP A 6 24.34 41.94 -6.03
N ARG A 7 24.17 42.08 -4.72
CA ARG A 7 25.20 41.78 -3.71
C ARG A 7 24.77 40.58 -2.87
N GLY A 8 25.39 39.43 -3.09
CA GLY A 8 24.91 38.18 -2.49
C GLY A 8 23.48 37.88 -2.93
N THR A 9 22.53 37.87 -2.00
CA THR A 9 21.09 37.67 -2.24
C THR A 9 20.26 38.97 -2.17
N THR A 10 20.88 40.13 -2.05
CA THR A 10 20.18 41.44 -2.01
C THR A 10 20.34 42.18 -3.33
N CYS A 11 19.28 42.88 -3.76
CA CYS A 11 19.28 43.68 -4.98
C CYS A 11 19.36 45.16 -4.59
N GLU A 12 20.38 45.88 -5.08
CA GLU A 12 20.58 47.32 -4.86
C GLU A 12 20.26 48.12 -6.12
N PHE A 13 19.34 49.08 -6.01
CA PHE A 13 19.08 50.11 -7.02
C PHE A 13 19.73 51.42 -6.58
N PHE A 14 20.43 52.09 -7.49
CA PHE A 14 20.95 53.43 -7.23
C PHE A 14 19.85 54.46 -7.48
N ASP A 15 19.62 55.34 -6.51
CA ASP A 15 18.59 56.40 -6.58
C ASP A 15 18.95 57.43 -7.66
N ASN A 16 18.35 57.26 -8.84
CA ASN A 16 18.53 58.11 -10.02
C ASN A 16 17.22 58.20 -10.82
N GLU A 17 17.12 59.15 -11.75
CA GLU A 17 15.91 59.39 -12.56
C GLU A 17 15.42 58.14 -13.31
N SER A 18 16.32 57.22 -13.70
CA SER A 18 15.92 56.02 -14.44
C SER A 18 15.29 54.94 -13.58
N THR A 19 15.58 54.89 -12.27
CA THR A 19 15.06 53.86 -11.34
C THR A 19 13.90 54.36 -10.48
N GLN A 20 13.55 55.64 -10.55
CA GLN A 20 12.52 56.27 -9.72
C GLN A 20 11.15 55.59 -9.86
N SER A 21 10.78 55.16 -11.08
CA SER A 21 9.54 54.43 -11.36
C SER A 21 9.48 53.09 -10.61
N SER A 22 10.59 52.35 -10.63
CA SER A 22 10.76 51.09 -9.90
C SER A 22 10.73 51.29 -8.39
N ILE A 23 11.44 52.29 -7.87
CA ILE A 23 11.45 52.63 -6.44
C ILE A 23 10.04 52.99 -5.96
N ASN A 24 9.27 53.75 -6.76
CA ASN A 24 7.88 54.07 -6.45
C ASN A 24 7.01 52.81 -6.39
N PHE A 25 7.14 51.91 -7.36
CA PHE A 25 6.42 50.63 -7.37
C PHE A 25 6.72 49.81 -6.11
N PHE A 26 8.00 49.69 -5.73
CA PHE A 26 8.42 48.94 -4.55
C PHE A 26 7.92 49.57 -3.25
N ASN A 27 7.94 50.91 -3.15
CA ASN A 27 7.41 51.62 -1.99
C ASN A 27 5.91 51.39 -1.81
N VAL A 28 5.12 51.44 -2.89
CA VAL A 28 3.67 51.19 -2.85
C VAL A 28 3.38 49.77 -2.33
N HIS A 29 4.18 48.79 -2.75
CA HIS A 29 3.99 47.38 -2.37
C HIS A 29 4.78 46.96 -1.13
N LYS A 30 5.47 47.90 -0.47
CA LYS A 30 6.32 47.67 0.71
C LYS A 30 7.36 46.56 0.47
N ILE A 31 8.14 46.72 -0.60
CA ILE A 31 9.19 45.78 -1.04
C ILE A 31 10.54 46.47 -0.85
N GLY A 32 11.26 46.17 0.24
CA GLY A 32 12.57 46.77 0.49
C GLY A 32 12.50 48.16 1.15
N ASN A 33 13.66 48.80 1.30
CA ASN A 33 13.84 50.04 2.04
C ASN A 33 14.83 50.99 1.33
N LEU A 34 14.59 52.30 1.43
CA LEU A 34 15.53 53.32 0.98
C LEU A 34 16.58 53.62 2.05
N GLU A 35 17.85 53.41 1.73
CA GLU A 35 19.00 53.82 2.53
C GLU A 35 19.43 55.23 2.11
N LYS A 36 18.96 56.22 2.87
CA LYS A 36 19.12 57.65 2.53
C LYS A 36 20.57 58.09 2.46
N ASP A 37 21.44 57.54 3.30
CA ASP A 37 22.85 57.93 3.39
C ASP A 37 23.67 57.44 2.19
N ALA A 38 23.26 56.33 1.57
CA ALA A 38 23.96 55.73 0.44
C ALA A 38 23.34 56.10 -0.92
N LYS A 39 22.19 56.81 -0.95
CA LYS A 39 21.35 57.01 -2.14
C LYS A 39 21.05 55.69 -2.86
N LYS A 40 20.67 54.68 -2.07
CA LYS A 40 20.39 53.33 -2.57
C LYS A 40 19.05 52.84 -2.07
N TYR A 41 18.34 52.12 -2.92
CA TYR A 41 17.18 51.34 -2.55
C TYR A 41 17.54 49.87 -2.48
N ILE A 42 17.33 49.24 -1.32
CA ILE A 42 17.75 47.87 -1.06
C ILE A 42 16.51 46.99 -0.97
N VAL A 43 16.46 45.98 -1.83
CA VAL A 43 15.48 44.89 -1.77
C VAL A 43 16.18 43.66 -1.16
N PRO A 44 15.96 43.36 0.14
CA PRO A 44 16.51 42.18 0.76
C PRO A 44 15.79 40.92 0.27
N LYS A 45 16.47 39.78 0.40
CA LYS A 45 15.84 38.46 0.21
C LYS A 45 14.75 38.25 1.26
N ASP A 46 13.61 37.74 0.82
CA ASP A 46 12.48 37.37 1.66
C ASP A 46 12.21 35.87 1.48
N HIS A 47 11.75 35.20 2.52
CA HIS A 47 11.39 33.78 2.49
C HIS A 47 10.11 33.50 1.69
N LEU A 48 9.23 34.51 1.54
CA LEU A 48 7.94 34.40 0.84
C LEU A 48 7.90 35.10 -0.51
N ARG A 49 8.99 35.77 -0.91
CA ARG A 49 9.05 36.54 -2.16
C ARG A 49 10.27 36.16 -2.98
N ILE A 50 10.04 35.81 -4.24
CA ILE A 50 11.07 35.58 -5.24
C ILE A 50 11.16 36.85 -6.10
N PHE A 51 12.33 37.48 -6.09
CA PHE A 51 12.55 38.78 -6.73
C PHE A 51 13.48 38.67 -7.94
N ASN A 52 12.98 39.12 -9.10
CA ASN A 52 13.70 39.28 -10.37
C ASN A 52 14.71 38.16 -10.66
N ILE A 53 14.22 36.93 -10.63
CA ILE A 53 15.05 35.73 -10.70
C ILE A 53 15.84 35.62 -12.02
N ASP A 54 15.27 36.10 -13.13
CA ASP A 54 15.97 36.19 -14.42
C ASP A 54 17.29 36.97 -14.30
N ASN A 55 17.21 38.17 -13.75
CA ASN A 55 18.38 39.02 -13.56
C ASN A 55 19.33 38.45 -12.49
N TYR A 56 18.79 37.80 -11.45
CA TYR A 56 19.60 37.14 -10.44
C TYR A 56 20.48 36.05 -11.06
N ILE A 57 19.89 35.12 -11.81
CA ILE A 57 20.61 34.00 -12.46
C ILE A 57 21.70 34.53 -13.39
N GLU A 58 21.37 35.55 -14.19
CA GLU A 58 22.34 36.19 -15.10
C GLU A 58 23.52 36.81 -14.37
N SER A 59 23.29 37.40 -13.19
CA SER A 59 24.35 38.03 -12.41
C SER A 59 25.34 37.04 -11.76
N LYS A 60 24.97 35.76 -11.60
CA LYS A 60 25.78 34.80 -10.84
C LYS A 60 26.74 34.01 -11.72
N THR A 61 27.95 33.85 -11.20
CA THR A 61 29.00 33.04 -11.81
C THR A 61 29.08 31.64 -11.20
N PHE A 62 28.67 31.47 -9.94
CA PHE A 62 28.75 30.19 -9.23
C PHE A 62 27.36 29.60 -8.98
N PHE A 63 27.21 28.30 -9.23
CA PHE A 63 25.95 27.58 -8.96
C PHE A 63 25.57 27.64 -7.47
N ARG A 64 26.56 27.65 -6.57
CA ARG A 64 26.32 27.74 -5.13
C ARG A 64 25.55 29.00 -4.72
N ASP A 65 25.73 30.11 -5.43
CA ASP A 65 25.00 31.35 -5.14
C ASP A 65 23.51 31.16 -5.42
N ILE A 66 23.17 30.46 -6.51
CA ILE A 66 21.79 30.08 -6.85
C ILE A 66 21.18 29.21 -5.75
N VAL A 67 21.89 28.17 -5.31
CA VAL A 67 21.42 27.31 -4.21
C VAL A 67 21.17 28.12 -2.94
N THR A 68 22.08 29.04 -2.60
CA THR A 68 21.98 29.88 -1.40
C THR A 68 20.76 30.81 -1.46
N TYR A 69 20.42 31.32 -2.65
CA TYR A 69 19.21 32.12 -2.83
C TYR A 69 17.95 31.31 -2.49
N PHE A 70 17.81 30.12 -3.06
CA PHE A 70 16.60 29.32 -2.90
C PHE A 70 16.51 28.54 -1.58
N GLN A 71 17.62 28.33 -0.89
CA GLN A 71 17.70 27.52 0.32
C GLN A 71 16.64 27.87 1.39
N ASP A 72 16.36 29.17 1.57
CA ASP A 72 15.47 29.63 2.64
C ASP A 72 14.08 30.05 2.12
N ILE A 73 13.78 29.81 0.84
CA ILE A 73 12.45 30.07 0.29
C ILE A 73 11.47 29.00 0.77
N LYS A 74 10.32 29.43 1.27
CA LYS A 74 9.27 28.54 1.80
C LYS A 74 8.27 28.14 0.72
N PHE A 75 8.65 27.16 -0.09
CA PHE A 75 7.79 26.63 -1.16
C PHE A 75 6.53 25.91 -0.66
N ASP A 76 6.43 25.61 0.63
CA ASP A 76 5.26 25.07 1.32
C ASP A 76 4.18 26.11 1.60
N GLU A 77 4.48 27.40 1.48
CA GLU A 77 3.54 28.51 1.63
C GLU A 77 3.23 29.16 0.26
N GLU A 78 2.23 30.04 0.19
CA GLU A 78 1.96 30.84 -1.02
C GLU A 78 3.09 31.86 -1.24
N LEU A 79 3.72 31.81 -2.42
CA LEU A 79 4.87 32.63 -2.76
C LEU A 79 4.49 33.76 -3.72
N GLN A 80 5.14 34.91 -3.54
CA GLN A 80 4.99 36.05 -4.45
C GLN A 80 6.19 36.10 -5.42
N LEU A 81 5.93 36.01 -6.71
CA LEU A 81 6.94 36.23 -7.75
C LEU A 81 6.86 37.68 -8.24
N ILE A 82 7.94 38.42 -8.03
CA ILE A 82 8.12 39.79 -8.48
C ILE A 82 9.05 39.77 -9.70
N SER A 83 8.51 40.04 -10.88
CA SER A 83 9.29 40.01 -12.13
C SER A 83 9.19 41.33 -12.88
N TYR A 84 10.19 41.60 -13.71
CA TYR A 84 10.23 42.80 -14.54
C TYR A 84 10.04 42.42 -16.00
N ASN A 85 8.97 42.89 -16.62
CA ASN A 85 8.72 42.72 -18.04
C ASN A 85 8.18 44.04 -18.61
N GLN A 86 9.10 44.96 -18.92
CA GLN A 86 8.82 46.37 -19.24
C GLN A 86 8.26 47.17 -18.04
N GLU A 87 7.40 46.55 -17.25
CA GLU A 87 6.91 47.01 -15.95
C GLU A 87 7.04 45.90 -14.89
N TRP A 88 7.03 46.29 -13.63
CA TRP A 88 7.04 45.34 -12.51
C TRP A 88 5.67 44.73 -12.30
N ASN A 89 5.64 43.42 -12.11
CA ASN A 89 4.43 42.68 -11.75
C ASN A 89 4.65 41.84 -10.50
N ILE A 90 3.54 41.52 -9.82
CA ILE A 90 3.52 40.57 -8.70
C ILE A 90 2.51 39.49 -9.07
N SER A 91 2.94 38.25 -9.01
CA SER A 91 2.08 37.08 -9.23
C SER A 91 2.16 36.14 -8.04
N GLN A 92 1.05 35.48 -7.71
CA GLN A 92 1.03 34.41 -6.74
C GLN A 92 1.38 33.11 -7.44
N ILE A 93 2.29 32.34 -6.84
CA ILE A 93 2.76 31.06 -7.37
C ILE A 93 2.73 30.00 -6.27
N ASN A 94 2.44 28.76 -6.67
CA ASN A 94 2.46 27.61 -5.78
C ASN A 94 3.16 26.44 -6.47
N TYR A 95 4.33 26.08 -5.95
CA TYR A 95 5.16 24.96 -6.42
C TYR A 95 5.40 23.92 -5.33
N SER A 96 4.63 23.95 -4.23
CA SER A 96 4.78 23.07 -3.06
C SER A 96 4.93 21.60 -3.44
N ARG A 97 3.96 21.07 -4.20
CA ARG A 97 3.90 19.67 -4.63
C ARG A 97 5.06 19.27 -5.54
N GLU A 98 5.48 20.16 -6.43
CA GLU A 98 6.63 19.91 -7.33
C GLU A 98 7.93 19.82 -6.51
N VAL A 99 8.15 20.80 -5.66
CA VAL A 99 9.36 20.92 -4.84
C VAL A 99 9.46 19.75 -3.86
N GLU A 100 8.35 19.30 -3.29
CA GLU A 100 8.31 18.11 -2.43
C GLU A 100 8.75 16.84 -3.18
N LYS A 101 8.14 16.56 -4.35
CA LYS A 101 8.56 15.43 -5.20
C LYS A 101 10.03 15.52 -5.56
N PHE A 102 10.50 16.70 -5.96
CA PHE A 102 11.88 16.93 -6.36
C PHE A 102 12.85 16.71 -5.19
N LYS A 103 12.52 17.21 -3.98
CA LYS A 103 13.30 16.97 -2.75
C LYS A 103 13.46 15.48 -2.46
N ILE A 104 12.39 14.69 -2.61
CA ILE A 104 12.44 13.23 -2.39
C ILE A 104 13.40 12.57 -3.39
N ILE A 105 13.31 12.91 -4.68
CA ILE A 105 14.17 12.30 -5.71
C ILE A 105 15.64 12.68 -5.50
N ILE A 106 15.92 13.96 -5.24
CA ILE A 106 17.28 14.44 -4.98
C ILE A 106 17.83 13.85 -3.68
N GLY A 107 16.99 13.63 -2.67
CA GLY A 107 17.37 12.93 -1.45
C GLY A 107 17.91 11.52 -1.68
N ASN A 108 17.52 10.87 -2.78
CA ASN A 108 18.03 9.56 -3.19
C ASN A 108 19.35 9.63 -3.98
N ASN A 109 19.79 10.82 -4.40
CA ASN A 109 21.07 11.02 -5.09
C ASN A 109 22.20 11.19 -4.06
N ARG A 110 23.24 10.37 -4.19
CA ARG A 110 24.48 10.50 -3.42
C ARG A 110 25.32 11.64 -3.99
N ILE A 111 24.99 12.85 -3.57
CA ILE A 111 25.76 14.03 -3.93
C ILE A 111 27.02 14.08 -3.05
N SER A 112 28.20 14.27 -3.65
CA SER A 112 29.43 14.55 -2.93
C SER A 112 29.90 15.93 -3.34
N THR A 113 30.22 16.75 -2.34
CA THR A 113 30.74 18.09 -2.55
C THR A 113 31.99 18.24 -1.71
N ASN A 114 32.98 19.01 -2.19
CA ASN A 114 34.16 19.33 -1.39
C ASN A 114 33.84 20.22 -0.16
N GLN A 115 32.56 20.55 0.07
CA GLN A 115 32.07 21.41 1.14
C GLN A 115 30.87 20.72 1.82
N ASN A 116 31.13 20.01 2.92
CA ASN A 116 30.27 19.10 3.69
C ASN A 116 28.82 19.54 4.06
N ARG A 117 28.29 20.70 3.62
CA ARG A 117 26.98 21.24 4.02
C ARG A 117 25.91 21.33 2.92
N THR A 118 26.21 21.08 1.64
CA THR A 118 25.32 21.50 0.53
C THR A 118 24.26 20.49 0.07
N ASN A 119 24.35 19.20 0.39
CA ASN A 119 23.46 18.19 -0.20
C ASN A 119 21.97 18.38 0.13
N ARG A 120 21.63 18.74 1.38
CA ARG A 120 20.22 18.87 1.81
C ARG A 120 19.51 20.08 1.22
N GLN A 121 20.26 21.03 0.66
CA GLN A 121 19.74 22.35 0.29
C GLN A 121 19.48 22.50 -1.21
N ILE A 122 20.16 21.69 -2.04
CA ILE A 122 20.00 21.72 -3.50
C ILE A 122 18.56 21.36 -3.92
N GLY A 123 17.87 20.52 -3.14
CA GLY A 123 16.51 20.08 -3.44
C GLY A 123 15.42 21.15 -3.22
N ASN A 124 15.70 22.27 -2.54
CA ASN A 124 14.70 23.32 -2.32
C ASN A 124 14.58 24.24 -3.54
N PHE A 125 14.09 23.71 -4.66
CA PHE A 125 14.10 24.38 -5.95
C PHE A 125 12.90 23.94 -6.83
N SER A 126 12.35 24.86 -7.63
CA SER A 126 11.29 24.58 -8.61
C SER A 126 11.83 24.79 -10.03
N LEU A 127 11.70 23.79 -10.89
CA LEU A 127 12.04 23.88 -12.30
C LEU A 127 10.89 24.50 -13.09
N ASN A 128 9.64 24.28 -12.67
CA ASN A 128 8.49 24.93 -13.29
C ASN A 128 8.57 26.46 -13.14
N LEU A 129 9.14 26.97 -12.05
CA LEU A 129 9.48 28.39 -11.91
C LEU A 129 10.40 28.85 -13.05
N LEU A 130 11.50 28.13 -13.30
CA LEU A 130 12.46 28.47 -14.37
C LEU A 130 11.85 28.37 -15.78
N LYS A 131 10.99 27.37 -16.01
CA LYS A 131 10.25 27.19 -17.26
C LYS A 131 9.27 28.34 -17.51
N GLY A 132 8.67 28.86 -16.44
CA GLY A 132 7.74 29.99 -16.49
C GLY A 132 8.40 31.35 -16.72
N LEU A 133 9.73 31.44 -16.67
CA LEU A 133 10.45 32.67 -16.90
C LEU A 133 10.35 33.12 -18.36
N LYS A 134 10.08 34.40 -18.57
CA LYS A 134 9.94 34.97 -19.92
C LYS A 134 11.27 35.03 -20.65
N ASN A 135 12.37 35.26 -19.92
CA ASN A 135 13.70 35.30 -20.51
C ASN A 135 14.38 33.93 -20.38
N GLN A 136 14.38 33.16 -21.47
CA GLN A 136 15.09 31.88 -21.55
C GLN A 136 16.54 32.13 -21.94
N SER A 137 17.30 32.67 -21.00
CA SER A 137 18.74 32.90 -21.18
C SER A 137 19.54 31.58 -21.21
N SER A 138 20.76 31.62 -21.74
CA SER A 138 21.64 30.45 -21.77
C SER A 138 21.91 29.89 -20.37
N LYS A 139 22.10 30.74 -19.36
CA LYS A 139 22.28 30.30 -17.97
C LYS A 139 21.02 29.66 -17.39
N ASN A 140 19.83 30.16 -17.72
CA ASN A 140 18.58 29.53 -17.31
C ASN A 140 18.48 28.11 -17.88
N LEU A 141 18.75 27.94 -19.18
CA LEU A 141 18.75 26.64 -19.85
C LEU A 141 19.77 25.66 -19.23
N ILE A 142 20.99 26.13 -18.95
CA ILE A 142 22.02 25.34 -18.26
C ILE A 142 21.55 24.95 -16.86
N LEU A 143 20.96 25.89 -16.11
CA LEU A 143 20.48 25.64 -14.75
C LEU A 143 19.38 24.56 -14.73
N ARG A 144 18.41 24.66 -15.64
CA ARG A 144 17.36 23.65 -15.84
C ARG A 144 17.98 22.29 -16.13
N LYS A 145 18.90 22.21 -17.09
CA LYS A 145 19.63 20.98 -17.43
C LYS A 145 20.31 20.37 -16.20
N LEU A 146 21.06 21.16 -15.43
CA LEU A 146 21.76 20.67 -14.24
C LEU A 146 20.79 20.08 -13.21
N TYR A 147 19.66 20.73 -12.94
CA TYR A 147 18.66 20.21 -12.02
C TYR A 147 17.99 18.92 -12.52
N ILE A 148 17.69 18.81 -13.82
CA ILE A 148 17.13 17.57 -14.38
C ILE A 148 18.18 16.44 -14.29
N LEU A 149 19.45 16.72 -14.58
CA LEU A 149 20.52 15.73 -14.45
C LEU A 149 20.77 15.32 -12.99
N LEU A 150 20.67 16.24 -12.04
CA LEU A 150 20.71 15.95 -10.61
C LEU A 150 19.58 14.98 -10.22
N MET A 151 18.36 15.19 -10.74
CA MET A 151 17.21 14.31 -10.50
C MET A 151 17.44 12.91 -11.09
N LEU A 152 17.96 12.82 -12.31
CA LEU A 152 18.16 11.56 -13.01
C LEU A 152 19.36 10.75 -12.46
N SER A 153 20.33 11.40 -11.81
CA SER A 153 21.54 10.73 -11.31
C SER A 153 21.33 9.96 -10.01
N THR A 154 22.10 8.88 -9.83
CA THR A 154 22.18 8.14 -8.57
C THR A 154 23.30 8.63 -7.67
N SER A 155 24.41 9.10 -8.27
CA SER A 155 25.48 9.81 -7.58
C SER A 155 25.89 11.04 -8.38
N THR A 156 26.31 12.10 -7.71
CA THR A 156 26.79 13.33 -8.36
C THR A 156 27.98 13.89 -7.60
N GLU A 157 29.06 14.21 -8.30
CA GLU A 157 30.23 14.88 -7.71
C GLU A 157 30.26 16.33 -8.18
N ILE A 158 30.31 17.27 -7.23
CA ILE A 158 30.31 18.71 -7.52
C ILE A 158 31.64 19.31 -7.06
N GLN A 159 32.40 19.84 -8.02
CA GLN A 159 33.66 20.54 -7.80
C GLN A 159 33.57 21.95 -8.37
N SER A 160 33.39 22.94 -7.49
CA SER A 160 33.16 24.34 -7.85
C SER A 160 31.93 24.51 -8.76
N ASN A 161 32.12 24.57 -10.09
CA ASN A 161 31.06 24.69 -11.10
C ASN A 161 30.99 23.47 -12.04
N GLN A 162 31.83 22.46 -11.83
CA GLN A 162 31.83 21.23 -12.60
C GLN A 162 31.04 20.15 -11.87
N PHE A 163 30.16 19.49 -12.62
CA PHE A 163 29.27 18.43 -12.16
C PHE A 163 29.61 17.16 -12.90
N THR A 164 29.89 16.09 -12.16
CA THR A 164 29.99 14.73 -12.70
C THR A 164 28.76 13.95 -12.25
N PHE A 165 27.82 13.82 -13.16
CA PHE A 165 26.59 13.03 -12.98
C PHE A 165 26.87 11.57 -13.25
N LYS A 166 26.42 10.67 -12.39
CA LYS A 166 26.57 9.23 -12.55
C LYS A 166 25.23 8.53 -12.35
N VAL A 167 24.94 7.57 -13.21
CA VAL A 167 23.82 6.63 -13.08
C VAL A 167 24.40 5.24 -12.90
N GLU A 168 24.12 4.65 -11.75
CA GLU A 168 24.54 3.31 -11.33
C GLU A 168 23.29 2.43 -11.31
N TYR A 169 23.22 1.44 -12.20
CA TYR A 169 22.10 0.49 -12.27
C TYR A 169 22.60 -0.85 -12.79
N ASP A 170 22.23 -1.95 -12.12
CA ASP A 170 22.63 -3.33 -12.44
C ASP A 170 24.11 -3.46 -12.86
N GLU A 171 25.02 -2.97 -12.00
CA GLU A 171 26.50 -3.01 -12.15
C GLU A 171 27.11 -2.11 -13.24
N THR A 172 26.30 -1.47 -14.07
CA THR A 172 26.79 -0.48 -15.05
C THR A 172 26.84 0.92 -14.43
N VAL A 173 27.90 1.65 -14.74
CA VAL A 173 28.08 3.05 -14.33
C VAL A 173 28.28 3.90 -15.57
N VAL A 174 27.34 4.81 -15.82
CA VAL A 174 27.42 5.78 -16.91
C VAL A 174 27.60 7.16 -16.30
N SER A 175 28.53 7.95 -16.84
CA SER A 175 28.81 9.29 -16.34
C SER A 175 28.66 10.39 -17.41
N LYS A 176 28.30 11.59 -16.97
CA LYS A 176 28.24 12.82 -17.78
C LYS A 176 28.86 13.95 -17.01
N VAL A 177 29.76 14.70 -17.66
CA VAL A 177 30.37 15.89 -17.08
C VAL A 177 29.71 17.13 -17.69
N CYS A 178 29.34 18.09 -16.84
CA CYS A 178 28.78 19.36 -17.25
C CYS A 178 29.38 20.49 -16.41
N ASN A 179 29.54 21.68 -17.00
CA ASN A 179 30.01 22.86 -16.29
C ASN A 179 28.93 23.96 -16.36
N TYR A 180 28.66 24.61 -15.23
CA TYR A 180 27.66 25.68 -15.13
C TYR A 180 27.95 26.88 -16.08
N ALA A 181 29.21 27.09 -16.48
CA ALA A 181 29.58 28.20 -17.35
C ALA A 181 29.21 27.99 -18.83
N ASP A 182 29.33 26.75 -19.33
CA ASP A 182 29.41 26.46 -20.77
C ASP A 182 28.86 25.07 -21.17
N CYS A 183 27.93 24.52 -20.40
CA CYS A 183 27.27 23.26 -20.76
C CYS A 183 26.45 23.42 -22.05
N ASP A 184 26.58 22.47 -22.99
CA ASP A 184 25.70 22.36 -24.15
C ASP A 184 24.24 22.20 -23.70
N THR A 185 23.29 22.84 -24.38
CA THR A 185 21.87 22.80 -24.06
C THR A 185 21.01 22.22 -25.19
N GLY A 186 21.61 21.59 -26.20
CA GLY A 186 20.87 21.01 -27.33
C GLY A 186 19.86 19.91 -26.95
N ASP A 187 20.04 19.25 -25.79
CA ASP A 187 19.16 18.20 -25.26
C ASP A 187 18.07 18.72 -24.29
N ILE A 188 17.98 20.04 -24.08
CA ILE A 188 17.10 20.62 -23.05
C ILE A 188 15.62 20.30 -23.28
N ASP A 189 15.14 20.40 -24.52
CA ASP A 189 13.74 20.13 -24.85
C ASP A 189 13.35 18.68 -24.51
N CYS A 190 14.26 17.73 -24.74
CA CYS A 190 14.04 16.33 -24.38
C CYS A 190 14.07 16.12 -22.87
N LEU A 191 15.02 16.77 -22.18
CA LEU A 191 15.13 16.74 -20.72
C LEU A 191 13.86 17.30 -20.06
N ASP A 192 13.30 18.39 -20.59
CA ASP A 192 12.06 18.98 -20.08
C ASP A 192 10.86 18.05 -20.24
N LYS A 193 10.74 17.36 -21.38
CA LYS A 193 9.67 16.38 -21.58
C LYS A 193 9.79 15.22 -20.60
N ILE A 194 11.01 14.76 -20.30
CA ILE A 194 11.24 13.74 -19.26
C ILE A 194 10.86 14.28 -17.88
N TYR A 195 11.25 15.51 -17.57
CA TYR A 195 10.90 16.15 -16.30
C TYR A 195 9.39 16.25 -16.12
N ASP A 196 8.67 16.74 -17.15
CA ASP A 196 7.22 16.85 -17.14
C ASP A 196 6.57 15.48 -16.95
N TRP A 197 7.03 14.45 -17.65
CA TRP A 197 6.51 13.09 -17.51
C TRP A 197 6.70 12.52 -16.09
N ILE A 198 7.82 12.81 -15.44
CA ILE A 198 8.15 12.30 -14.11
C ILE A 198 7.38 13.06 -13.01
N ILE A 199 7.40 14.39 -13.04
CA ILE A 199 6.94 15.24 -11.93
C ILE A 199 5.52 15.77 -12.15
N ASN A 200 5.23 16.26 -13.36
CA ASN A 200 4.04 17.04 -13.66
C ASN A 200 2.87 16.18 -14.17
N GLU A 201 3.13 15.12 -14.92
CA GLU A 201 2.09 14.20 -15.38
C GLU A 201 1.46 13.43 -14.20
N GLU A 202 0.13 13.39 -14.19
CA GLU A 202 -0.65 12.74 -13.14
C GLU A 202 -0.38 11.23 -13.07
N GLY A 203 -0.40 10.70 -11.85
CA GLY A 203 -0.16 9.30 -11.54
C GLY A 203 -0.41 9.05 -10.05
N SER A 204 -0.25 7.81 -9.61
CA SER A 204 -0.29 7.49 -8.17
C SER A 204 0.76 8.31 -7.42
N GLU A 205 0.52 8.54 -6.12
CA GLU A 205 1.31 9.46 -5.28
C GLU A 205 2.83 9.17 -5.32
N ASN A 206 3.23 7.91 -5.55
CA ASN A 206 4.63 7.47 -5.61
C ASN A 206 5.16 7.12 -7.01
N SER A 207 4.34 7.27 -8.06
CA SER A 207 4.70 6.88 -9.44
C SER A 207 5.96 7.59 -9.95
N PHE A 208 6.26 8.80 -9.47
CA PHE A 208 7.45 9.56 -9.88
C PHE A 208 8.77 8.82 -9.56
N ASN A 209 8.84 8.09 -8.44
CA ASN A 209 10.04 7.33 -8.06
C ASN A 209 10.28 6.16 -9.02
N GLU A 210 9.21 5.47 -9.42
CA GLU A 210 9.27 4.38 -10.38
C GLU A 210 9.64 4.89 -11.78
N LYS A 211 9.02 5.99 -12.22
CA LYS A 211 9.36 6.66 -13.50
C LYS A 211 10.85 7.02 -13.55
N VAL A 212 11.40 7.60 -12.49
CA VAL A 212 12.85 7.91 -12.39
C VAL A 212 13.70 6.64 -12.50
N LYS A 213 13.33 5.55 -11.80
CA LYS A 213 14.04 4.27 -11.88
C LYS A 213 14.02 3.69 -13.29
N VAL A 214 12.90 3.78 -13.99
CA VAL A 214 12.78 3.35 -15.39
C VAL A 214 13.73 4.15 -16.28
N VAL A 215 13.76 5.48 -16.17
CA VAL A 215 14.68 6.32 -16.97
C VAL A 215 16.14 5.96 -16.67
N ARG A 216 16.50 5.81 -15.39
CA ARG A 216 17.85 5.38 -14.97
C ARG A 216 18.24 4.04 -15.59
N SER A 217 17.33 3.06 -15.59
CA SER A 217 17.57 1.75 -16.20
C SER A 217 17.83 1.83 -17.71
N ILE A 218 17.17 2.74 -18.43
CA ILE A 218 17.38 2.94 -19.87
C ILE A 218 18.74 3.60 -20.12
N ILE A 219 19.08 4.65 -19.36
CA ILE A 219 20.38 5.34 -19.47
C ILE A 219 21.52 4.34 -19.28
N SER A 220 21.40 3.51 -18.24
CA SER A 220 22.35 2.43 -17.93
C SER A 220 22.43 1.41 -19.07
N ARG A 221 21.30 0.86 -19.55
CA ARG A 221 21.27 -0.14 -20.64
C ARG A 221 21.86 0.38 -21.95
N ASN A 222 21.65 1.65 -22.25
CA ASN A 222 22.20 2.29 -23.45
C ASN A 222 23.69 2.62 -23.31
N ASN A 223 24.28 2.47 -22.10
CA ASN A 223 25.66 2.82 -21.77
C ASN A 223 26.05 4.27 -22.15
N ARG A 224 25.05 5.16 -22.25
CA ARG A 224 25.23 6.56 -22.66
C ARG A 224 24.27 7.46 -21.92
N PHE A 225 24.78 8.56 -21.40
CA PHE A 225 23.98 9.63 -20.78
C PHE A 225 23.54 10.67 -21.83
N GLU A 226 23.08 10.16 -22.97
CA GLU A 226 22.45 10.93 -24.04
C GLU A 226 20.95 10.88 -23.82
N ILE A 227 20.29 12.03 -23.87
CA ILE A 227 18.84 12.14 -23.66
C ILE A 227 18.20 12.51 -25.00
N SER A 228 17.32 11.65 -25.48
CA SER A 228 16.59 11.80 -26.74
C SER A 228 15.12 11.46 -26.55
N GLU A 229 14.27 11.84 -27.50
CA GLU A 229 12.84 11.49 -27.47
C GLU A 229 12.61 9.98 -27.42
N SER A 230 13.45 9.19 -28.08
CA SER A 230 13.35 7.72 -28.07
C SER A 230 13.49 7.13 -26.67
N ILE A 231 14.23 7.78 -25.75
CA ILE A 231 14.35 7.34 -24.36
C ILE A 231 13.04 7.58 -23.61
N LEU A 232 12.38 8.72 -23.85
CA LEU A 232 11.09 9.02 -23.24
C LEU A 232 10.02 8.01 -23.69
N ASP A 233 9.93 7.73 -24.99
CA ASP A 233 8.97 6.76 -25.53
C ASP A 233 9.23 5.35 -24.99
N SER A 234 10.50 4.95 -24.92
CA SER A 234 10.91 3.69 -24.30
C SER A 234 10.55 3.64 -22.82
N ALA A 235 10.77 4.72 -22.08
CA ALA A 235 10.46 4.81 -20.66
C ALA A 235 8.95 4.70 -20.40
N ARG A 236 8.13 5.40 -21.20
CA ARG A 236 6.67 5.30 -21.17
C ARG A 236 6.21 3.87 -21.46
N SER A 237 6.77 3.23 -22.48
CA SER A 237 6.42 1.83 -22.83
C SER A 237 6.79 0.85 -21.72
N ILE A 238 7.99 0.96 -21.15
CA ILE A 238 8.44 0.10 -20.04
C ILE A 238 7.56 0.32 -18.81
N PHE A 239 7.28 1.57 -18.44
CA PHE A 239 6.44 1.90 -17.31
C PHE A 239 5.02 1.35 -17.48
N GLN A 240 4.43 1.49 -18.67
CA GLN A 240 3.12 0.90 -18.97
C GLN A 240 3.14 -0.63 -18.88
N ARG A 241 4.22 -1.29 -19.32
CA ARG A 241 4.37 -2.75 -19.16
C ARG A 241 4.49 -3.17 -17.70
N ILE A 242 5.17 -2.39 -16.85
CA ILE A 242 5.25 -2.64 -15.41
C ILE A 242 3.84 -2.58 -14.81
N ILE A 243 3.09 -1.50 -15.08
CA ILE A 243 1.71 -1.36 -14.62
C ILE A 243 0.84 -2.53 -15.09
N ASN A 244 0.91 -2.87 -16.38
CA ASN A 244 0.12 -3.97 -16.94
C ASN A 244 0.48 -5.32 -16.29
N LYS A 245 1.78 -5.59 -16.07
CA LYS A 245 2.24 -6.84 -15.44
C LYS A 245 1.85 -6.92 -13.97
N GLU A 246 1.94 -5.82 -13.22
CA GLU A 246 1.47 -5.76 -11.84
C GLU A 246 -0.04 -5.96 -11.76
N THR A 247 -0.78 -5.37 -12.70
CA THR A 247 -2.24 -5.54 -12.83
C THR A 247 -2.60 -6.99 -13.18
N GLU A 248 -1.92 -7.60 -14.14
CA GLU A 248 -2.10 -9.01 -14.51
C GLU A 248 -1.81 -9.94 -13.34
N LYS A 249 -0.68 -9.71 -12.63
CA LYS A 249 -0.32 -10.47 -11.43
C LYS A 249 -1.37 -10.32 -10.33
N TYR A 250 -1.90 -9.12 -10.12
CA TYR A 250 -3.00 -8.89 -9.19
C TYR A 250 -4.25 -9.72 -9.58
N PHE A 251 -4.65 -9.70 -10.85
CA PHE A 251 -5.80 -10.49 -11.31
C PHE A 251 -5.55 -12.01 -11.26
N GLU A 252 -4.34 -12.47 -11.55
CA GLU A 252 -3.96 -13.88 -11.39
C GLU A 252 -4.10 -14.31 -9.93
N GLN A 253 -3.63 -13.48 -8.99
CA GLN A 253 -3.76 -13.74 -7.56
C GLN A 253 -5.22 -13.71 -7.07
N VAL A 254 -6.06 -12.83 -7.65
CA VAL A 254 -7.52 -12.83 -7.42
C VAL A 254 -8.17 -14.11 -7.93
N ASN A 255 -7.72 -14.63 -9.08
CA ASN A 255 -8.26 -15.89 -9.61
C ASN A 255 -7.82 -17.09 -8.76
N GLN A 256 -6.57 -17.14 -8.32
CA GLN A 256 -6.09 -18.16 -7.38
C GLN A 256 -6.88 -18.14 -6.06
N LEU A 257 -7.18 -16.94 -5.55
CA LEU A 257 -8.05 -16.77 -4.38
C LEU A 257 -9.42 -17.44 -4.59
N LYS A 258 -10.03 -17.27 -5.77
CA LYS A 258 -11.31 -17.92 -6.11
C LYS A 258 -11.18 -19.45 -6.12
N ASP A 259 -10.09 -19.99 -6.65
CA ASP A 259 -9.88 -21.44 -6.69
C ASP A 259 -9.64 -22.03 -5.30
N ASP A 260 -8.90 -21.31 -4.44
CA ASP A 260 -8.75 -21.67 -3.04
C ASP A 260 -10.10 -21.66 -2.29
N PHE A 261 -10.99 -20.72 -2.63
CA PHE A 261 -12.35 -20.69 -2.06
C PHE A 261 -13.17 -21.91 -2.43
N LEU A 262 -13.18 -22.27 -3.71
CA LEU A 262 -13.88 -23.47 -4.19
C LEU A 262 -13.33 -24.71 -3.48
N THR A 263 -12.02 -24.79 -3.30
CA THR A 263 -11.36 -25.89 -2.60
C THR A 263 -11.80 -26.00 -1.14
N ILE A 264 -11.89 -24.88 -0.40
CA ILE A 264 -12.37 -24.89 0.99
C ILE A 264 -13.83 -25.32 1.07
N ALA A 265 -14.69 -24.78 0.20
CA ALA A 265 -16.12 -25.12 0.16
C ALA A 265 -16.35 -26.60 -0.21
N GLU A 266 -15.59 -27.13 -1.17
CA GLU A 266 -15.62 -28.55 -1.54
C GLU A 266 -15.16 -29.45 -0.39
N ARG A 267 -14.08 -29.07 0.31
CA ARG A 267 -13.60 -29.80 1.49
C ARG A 267 -14.67 -29.84 2.58
N GLU A 268 -15.25 -28.70 2.93
CA GLU A 268 -16.33 -28.63 3.92
C GLU A 268 -17.50 -29.56 3.56
N ASN A 269 -17.99 -29.49 2.32
CA ASN A 269 -19.05 -30.37 1.84
C ASN A 269 -18.64 -31.86 1.89
N SER A 270 -17.40 -32.19 1.50
CA SER A 270 -16.89 -33.56 1.54
C SER A 270 -16.80 -34.12 2.96
N ILE A 271 -16.45 -33.28 3.95
CA ILE A 271 -16.42 -33.63 5.37
C ILE A 271 -17.84 -33.96 5.84
N TYR A 272 -18.82 -33.11 5.51
CA TYR A 272 -20.22 -33.36 5.83
C TYR A 272 -20.73 -34.66 5.21
N GLN A 273 -20.46 -34.91 3.93
CA GLN A 273 -20.87 -36.15 3.26
C GLN A 273 -20.23 -37.39 3.89
N SER A 274 -18.92 -37.37 4.11
CA SER A 274 -18.17 -38.46 4.77
C SER A 274 -18.75 -38.77 6.15
N LEU A 275 -19.08 -37.73 6.91
CA LEU A 275 -19.69 -37.84 8.22
C LEU A 275 -21.10 -38.45 8.16
N HIS A 276 -21.94 -38.01 7.22
CA HIS A 276 -23.26 -38.58 6.98
C HIS A 276 -23.17 -40.07 6.62
N PHE A 277 -22.26 -40.46 5.71
CA PHE A 277 -22.06 -41.86 5.34
C PHE A 277 -21.64 -42.72 6.54
N LYS A 278 -20.72 -42.22 7.38
CA LYS A 278 -20.30 -42.92 8.61
C LYS A 278 -21.47 -43.10 9.58
N LEU A 279 -22.28 -42.06 9.81
CA LEU A 279 -23.46 -42.13 10.66
C LEU A 279 -24.51 -43.11 10.12
N LEU A 280 -24.78 -43.09 8.82
CA LEU A 280 -25.76 -43.97 8.18
C LEU A 280 -25.34 -45.44 8.28
N GLY A 281 -24.04 -45.73 8.15
CA GLY A 281 -23.49 -47.06 8.40
C GLY A 281 -23.73 -47.56 9.83
N TRP A 282 -23.51 -46.71 10.83
CA TRP A 282 -23.78 -47.06 12.22
C TRP A 282 -25.28 -47.21 12.53
N PHE A 283 -26.14 -46.33 11.99
CA PHE A 283 -27.59 -46.50 12.12
C PHE A 283 -28.06 -47.81 11.50
N SER A 284 -27.49 -48.21 10.37
CA SER A 284 -27.79 -49.49 9.72
C SER A 284 -27.38 -50.68 10.59
N ALA A 285 -26.20 -50.62 11.23
CA ALA A 285 -25.74 -51.65 12.16
C ALA A 285 -26.65 -51.76 13.40
N VAL A 286 -27.11 -50.62 13.93
CA VAL A 286 -28.07 -50.58 15.05
C VAL A 286 -29.41 -51.17 14.62
N ALA A 287 -29.93 -50.80 13.44
CA ALA A 287 -31.17 -51.34 12.91
C ALA A 287 -31.11 -52.86 12.71
N LEU A 288 -30.00 -53.38 12.17
CA LEU A 288 -29.76 -54.83 12.04
C LEU A 288 -29.72 -55.52 13.40
N THR A 289 -29.08 -54.91 14.41
CA THR A 289 -29.04 -55.46 15.77
C THR A 289 -30.44 -55.53 16.40
N ILE A 290 -31.27 -54.52 16.16
CA ILE A 290 -32.67 -54.50 16.60
C ILE A 290 -33.47 -55.57 15.86
N PHE A 291 -33.30 -55.69 14.54
CA PHE A 291 -33.97 -56.68 13.71
C PHE A 291 -33.63 -58.12 14.14
N ASP A 292 -32.34 -58.40 14.38
CA ASP A 292 -31.86 -59.71 14.84
C ASP A 292 -32.48 -60.12 16.18
N LYS A 293 -32.83 -59.15 17.03
CA LYS A 293 -33.54 -59.40 18.29
C LYS A 293 -35.03 -59.66 18.14
N ILE A 294 -35.66 -59.12 17.10
CA ILE A 294 -37.10 -59.20 16.86
C ILE A 294 -37.46 -60.43 16.03
N LYS A 295 -36.60 -60.84 15.09
CA LYS A 295 -36.92 -61.88 14.09
C LYS A 295 -37.38 -63.23 14.67
N ASP A 296 -36.87 -63.59 15.86
CA ASP A 296 -37.18 -64.85 16.56
C ASP A 296 -38.13 -64.63 17.76
N TYR A 297 -39.04 -63.65 17.69
CA TYR A 297 -39.99 -63.37 18.77
C TYR A 297 -41.43 -63.78 18.45
N ASN A 298 -41.97 -64.71 19.25
CA ASN A 298 -43.34 -65.20 19.14
C ASN A 298 -44.31 -64.57 20.17
N GLY A 299 -43.92 -63.49 20.86
CA GLY A 299 -44.75 -62.83 21.88
C GLY A 299 -45.52 -61.62 21.34
N THR A 300 -46.54 -61.18 22.07
CA THR A 300 -47.50 -60.13 21.63
C THR A 300 -46.94 -58.70 21.69
N ASN A 301 -45.94 -58.41 22.53
CA ASN A 301 -45.42 -57.06 22.75
C ASN A 301 -43.97 -56.88 22.27
N ILE A 302 -43.79 -56.65 20.97
CA ILE A 302 -42.47 -56.45 20.34
C ILE A 302 -41.73 -55.26 20.99
N ILE A 303 -42.45 -54.18 21.29
CA ILE A 303 -41.90 -52.96 21.90
C ILE A 303 -41.32 -53.24 23.29
N GLU A 304 -41.99 -54.07 24.09
CA GLU A 304 -41.54 -54.46 25.42
C GLU A 304 -40.27 -55.32 25.35
N ARG A 305 -40.17 -56.28 24.41
CA ARG A 305 -38.95 -57.07 24.21
C ARG A 305 -37.75 -56.22 23.76
N VAL A 306 -37.98 -55.23 22.91
CA VAL A 306 -36.92 -54.29 22.48
C VAL A 306 -36.49 -53.38 23.65
N LEU A 307 -37.44 -52.89 24.46
CA LEU A 307 -37.18 -51.98 25.58
C LEU A 307 -36.77 -52.66 26.90
N ALA A 308 -37.02 -53.95 27.09
CA ALA A 308 -36.71 -54.66 28.34
C ALA A 308 -35.59 -55.70 28.23
N SER A 309 -35.08 -56.02 27.02
CA SER A 309 -34.03 -57.04 26.88
C SER A 309 -32.61 -56.52 27.23
N SER A 310 -32.08 -56.99 28.36
CA SER A 310 -30.73 -56.70 28.87
C SER A 310 -29.75 -57.86 28.64
N SER A 311 -29.58 -58.32 27.39
CA SER A 311 -28.55 -59.32 27.07
C SER A 311 -27.15 -58.68 27.07
N GLN A 312 -26.15 -59.35 27.65
CA GLN A 312 -24.74 -58.94 27.66
C GLN A 312 -24.21 -58.55 26.27
N LYS A 313 -24.64 -59.26 25.21
CA LYS A 313 -24.28 -58.96 23.82
C LYS A 313 -24.76 -57.57 23.39
N THR A 314 -25.97 -57.17 23.80
CA THR A 314 -26.51 -55.85 23.49
C THR A 314 -25.79 -54.73 24.20
N THR A 315 -25.46 -54.93 25.47
CA THR A 315 -24.74 -53.94 26.27
C THR A 315 -23.37 -53.67 25.65
N LEU A 316 -22.68 -54.72 25.18
CA LEU A 316 -21.40 -54.61 24.49
C LEU A 316 -21.50 -53.87 23.16
N ILE A 317 -22.52 -54.18 22.33
CA ILE A 317 -22.75 -53.47 21.05
C ILE A 317 -23.08 -51.98 21.30
N LEU A 318 -23.88 -51.68 22.33
CA LEU A 318 -24.24 -50.31 22.68
C LEU A 318 -23.02 -49.51 23.18
N MET A 319 -22.14 -50.13 23.97
CA MET A 319 -20.86 -49.50 24.38
C MET A 319 -19.95 -49.23 23.17
N MET A 320 -19.81 -50.18 22.25
CA MET A 320 -19.03 -49.99 21.03
C MET A 320 -19.59 -48.86 20.17
N LEU A 321 -20.91 -48.76 20.06
CA LEU A 321 -21.60 -47.69 19.33
C LEU A 321 -21.33 -46.30 19.96
N ILE A 322 -21.44 -46.18 21.29
CA ILE A 322 -21.15 -44.93 22.00
C ILE A 322 -19.70 -44.51 21.76
N MET A 323 -18.75 -45.45 21.88
CA MET A 323 -17.33 -45.18 21.64
C MET A 323 -17.06 -44.73 20.20
N ALA A 324 -17.68 -45.39 19.21
CA ALA A 324 -17.56 -45.02 17.81
C ALA A 324 -18.12 -43.62 17.52
N LEU A 325 -19.29 -43.27 18.09
CA LEU A 325 -19.90 -41.94 17.97
C LEU A 325 -18.99 -40.84 18.53
N ILE A 326 -18.37 -41.09 19.69
CA ILE A 326 -17.42 -40.14 20.30
C ILE A 326 -16.22 -39.93 19.37
N ILE A 327 -15.64 -41.01 18.83
CA ILE A 327 -14.48 -40.93 17.92
C ILE A 327 -14.83 -40.18 16.63
N ILE A 328 -15.99 -40.46 16.03
CA ILE A 328 -16.47 -39.77 14.82
C ILE A 328 -16.71 -38.29 15.08
N PHE A 329 -17.29 -37.96 16.23
CA PHE A 329 -17.53 -36.58 16.65
C PHE A 329 -16.22 -35.82 16.88
N LEU A 330 -15.24 -36.45 17.54
CA LEU A 330 -13.91 -35.87 17.73
C LEU A 330 -13.20 -35.61 16.40
N MET A 331 -13.26 -36.55 15.46
CA MET A 331 -12.71 -36.35 14.10
C MET A 331 -13.36 -35.17 13.40
N TYR A 332 -14.70 -35.05 13.44
CA TYR A 332 -15.41 -33.91 12.86
C TYR A 332 -14.93 -32.57 13.44
N CYS A 333 -14.85 -32.46 14.77
CA CYS A 333 -14.37 -31.25 15.42
C CYS A 333 -12.92 -30.89 15.06
N LEU A 334 -12.03 -31.90 14.94
CA LEU A 334 -10.64 -31.69 14.54
C LEU A 334 -10.51 -31.23 13.08
N GLU A 335 -11.31 -31.80 12.19
CA GLU A 335 -11.28 -31.49 10.76
C GLU A 335 -11.83 -30.09 10.48
N THR A 336 -12.93 -29.70 11.14
CA THR A 336 -13.44 -28.33 11.08
C THR A 336 -12.44 -27.32 11.64
N ARG A 337 -11.74 -27.65 12.75
CA ARG A 337 -10.66 -26.81 13.28
C ARG A 337 -9.52 -26.62 12.29
N LYS A 338 -9.12 -27.67 11.58
CA LYS A 338 -8.09 -27.58 10.55
C LYS A 338 -8.51 -26.64 9.42
N ASN A 339 -9.77 -26.69 8.98
CA ASN A 339 -10.31 -25.76 7.99
C ASN A 339 -10.35 -24.32 8.50
N GLN A 340 -10.67 -24.10 9.79
CA GLN A 340 -10.59 -22.78 10.42
C GLN A 340 -9.16 -22.23 10.38
N GLU A 341 -8.14 -23.07 10.64
CA GLU A 341 -6.74 -22.65 10.56
C GLU A 341 -6.30 -22.30 9.14
N GLU A 342 -6.74 -23.06 8.12
CA GLU A 342 -6.49 -22.73 6.72
C GLU A 342 -7.17 -21.40 6.33
N PHE A 343 -8.41 -21.17 6.78
CA PHE A 343 -9.11 -19.90 6.57
C PHE A 343 -8.33 -18.71 7.14
N TRP A 344 -7.82 -18.81 8.37
CA TRP A 344 -7.06 -17.72 8.99
C TRP A 344 -5.75 -17.43 8.28
N LYS A 345 -5.03 -18.48 7.86
CA LYS A 345 -3.80 -18.33 7.07
C LYS A 345 -4.06 -17.65 5.73
N LEU A 346 -5.16 -18.00 5.06
CA LEU A 346 -5.57 -17.30 3.85
C LEU A 346 -5.90 -15.84 4.15
N LYS A 347 -6.73 -15.58 5.15
CA LYS A 347 -7.12 -14.22 5.54
C LYS A 347 -5.88 -13.34 5.76
N GLU A 348 -4.93 -13.81 6.55
CA GLU A 348 -3.68 -13.09 6.85
C GLU A 348 -2.85 -12.85 5.59
N PHE A 349 -2.69 -13.85 4.72
CA PHE A 349 -1.97 -13.71 3.46
C PHE A 349 -2.61 -12.65 2.56
N TYR A 350 -3.94 -12.67 2.39
CA TYR A 350 -4.64 -11.80 1.46
C TYR A 350 -4.86 -10.37 1.99
N THR A 351 -5.14 -10.18 3.27
CA THR A 351 -5.27 -8.83 3.85
C THR A 351 -3.90 -8.20 4.12
N GLY A 352 -2.91 -8.99 4.54
CA GLY A 352 -1.57 -8.51 4.89
C GLY A 352 -0.62 -8.33 3.70
N SER A 353 -0.60 -9.28 2.76
CA SER A 353 0.35 -9.25 1.63
C SER A 353 -0.21 -8.61 0.37
N LEU A 354 -1.53 -8.62 0.20
CA LEU A 354 -2.21 -8.17 -1.04
C LEU A 354 -3.15 -6.98 -0.82
N MET A 355 -3.16 -6.40 0.39
CA MET A 355 -3.96 -5.22 0.77
C MET A 355 -5.44 -5.31 0.38
N PHE A 356 -6.02 -6.51 0.41
CA PHE A 356 -7.47 -6.64 0.28
C PHE A 356 -8.17 -6.07 1.52
N ASN A 357 -9.26 -5.34 1.29
CA ASN A 357 -10.11 -4.90 2.39
C ASN A 357 -10.70 -6.12 3.11
N ASN A 358 -10.67 -6.07 4.44
CA ASN A 358 -11.17 -7.14 5.31
C ASN A 358 -12.65 -7.45 5.01
N ASP A 359 -13.42 -6.41 4.66
CA ASP A 359 -14.83 -6.51 4.30
C ASP A 359 -15.05 -7.27 2.98
N ASP A 360 -14.18 -7.06 1.98
CA ASP A 360 -14.26 -7.77 0.69
C ASP A 360 -13.95 -9.27 0.84
N PHE A 361 -13.07 -9.62 1.78
CA PHE A 361 -12.75 -11.01 2.10
C PHE A 361 -13.92 -11.68 2.85
N GLN A 362 -14.46 -11.02 3.88
CA GLN A 362 -15.55 -11.56 4.68
C GLN A 362 -16.88 -11.66 3.93
N ASN A 363 -17.15 -10.76 2.98
CA ASN A 363 -18.35 -10.81 2.15
C ASN A 363 -18.33 -11.97 1.14
N LYS A 364 -17.15 -12.51 0.82
CA LYS A 364 -16.99 -13.59 -0.16
C LYS A 364 -16.84 -14.98 0.48
N ILE A 365 -16.39 -15.05 1.74
CA ILE A 365 -16.15 -16.31 2.42
C ILE A 365 -16.76 -16.27 3.82
N GLU A 366 -17.65 -17.21 4.07
CA GLU A 366 -18.12 -17.47 5.42
C GLU A 366 -17.09 -18.28 6.19
N PHE A 367 -16.84 -17.89 7.44
CA PHE A 367 -15.96 -18.63 8.33
C PHE A 367 -16.52 -20.05 8.57
N PRO A 368 -15.73 -21.12 8.37
CA PRO A 368 -16.21 -22.48 8.60
C PRO A 368 -16.53 -22.69 10.08
N ARG A 369 -17.82 -22.78 10.42
CA ARG A 369 -18.29 -22.96 11.81
C ARG A 369 -18.78 -24.37 12.04
N ILE A 370 -18.60 -24.85 13.27
CA ILE A 370 -19.25 -26.10 13.68
C ILE A 370 -20.76 -25.90 13.66
N ASN A 371 -21.45 -26.77 12.90
CA ASN A 371 -22.90 -26.69 12.79
C ASN A 371 -23.56 -27.03 14.13
N GLN A 372 -24.27 -26.07 14.71
CA GLN A 372 -24.89 -26.16 16.02
C GLN A 372 -25.96 -27.25 16.10
N ASN A 373 -26.76 -27.41 15.05
CA ASN A 373 -27.82 -28.42 14.98
C ASN A 373 -27.21 -29.82 14.98
N TYR A 374 -26.08 -29.98 14.32
CA TYR A 374 -25.36 -31.24 14.28
C TYR A 374 -24.73 -31.57 15.63
N LEU A 375 -24.04 -30.61 16.25
CA LEU A 375 -23.48 -30.75 17.60
C LEU A 375 -24.57 -31.17 18.61
N PHE A 376 -25.73 -30.54 18.51
CA PHE A 376 -26.89 -30.87 19.34
C PHE A 376 -27.44 -32.26 19.10
N GLY A 377 -27.64 -32.66 17.84
CA GLY A 377 -28.14 -33.98 17.49
C GLY A 377 -27.23 -35.10 18.02
N VAL A 378 -25.91 -34.96 17.85
CA VAL A 378 -24.95 -35.97 18.32
C VAL A 378 -24.93 -36.07 19.84
N ILE A 379 -24.92 -34.95 20.56
CA ILE A 379 -24.92 -34.93 22.04
C ILE A 379 -26.20 -35.56 22.59
N VAL A 380 -27.37 -35.18 22.04
CA VAL A 380 -28.66 -35.77 22.43
C VAL A 380 -28.67 -37.27 22.17
N PHE A 381 -28.15 -37.70 21.02
CA PHE A 381 -28.11 -39.12 20.66
C PHE A 381 -27.18 -39.93 21.58
N ILE A 382 -25.98 -39.45 21.87
CA ILE A 382 -25.06 -40.08 22.82
C ILE A 382 -25.70 -40.17 24.21
N PHE A 383 -26.39 -39.11 24.65
CA PHE A 383 -27.04 -39.10 25.96
C PHE A 383 -28.20 -40.11 26.04
N LEU A 384 -29.01 -40.22 24.98
CA LEU A 384 -30.07 -41.23 24.91
C LEU A 384 -29.49 -42.66 24.98
N LEU A 385 -28.37 -42.91 24.32
CA LEU A 385 -27.66 -44.19 24.40
C LEU A 385 -27.10 -44.45 25.80
N LEU A 386 -26.51 -43.45 26.47
CA LEU A 386 -26.03 -43.59 27.85
C LEU A 386 -27.16 -43.86 28.84
N LEU A 387 -28.28 -43.15 28.71
CA LEU A 387 -29.47 -43.32 29.53
C LEU A 387 -30.04 -44.74 29.35
N ARG A 388 -29.97 -45.27 28.12
CA ARG A 388 -30.33 -46.66 27.80
C ARG A 388 -29.42 -47.70 28.46
N LEU A 389 -28.15 -47.38 28.67
CA LEU A 389 -27.20 -48.26 29.34
C LEU A 389 -27.49 -48.34 30.86
N ILE A 390 -27.90 -47.22 31.46
CA ILE A 390 -28.10 -47.08 32.91
C ILE A 390 -29.49 -47.57 33.35
N PHE A 391 -30.54 -47.25 32.59
CA PHE A 391 -31.92 -47.52 32.97
C PHE A 391 -32.57 -48.59 32.10
N THR A 392 -33.28 -49.54 32.73
CA THR A 392 -34.03 -50.60 32.04
C THR A 392 -35.53 -50.39 32.20
N SER A 393 -36.32 -50.76 31.17
CA SER A 393 -37.79 -50.79 31.22
C SER A 393 -38.43 -49.41 31.54
N VAL A 394 -39.37 -49.34 32.48
CA VAL A 394 -40.18 -48.14 32.78
C VAL A 394 -39.32 -46.94 33.21
N TYR A 395 -38.24 -47.17 33.96
CA TYR A 395 -37.33 -46.10 34.40
C TYR A 395 -36.62 -45.41 33.23
N TYR A 396 -36.36 -46.12 32.13
CA TYR A 396 -35.81 -45.53 30.91
C TYR A 396 -36.81 -44.55 30.29
N ILE A 397 -38.09 -44.92 30.21
CA ILE A 397 -39.14 -44.07 29.63
C ILE A 397 -39.31 -42.79 30.43
N ILE A 398 -39.35 -42.89 31.77
CA ILE A 398 -39.44 -41.74 32.67
C ILE A 398 -38.22 -40.82 32.52
N ALA A 399 -37.02 -41.40 32.47
CA ALA A 399 -35.79 -40.63 32.33
C ALA A 399 -35.65 -39.96 30.94
N VAL A 400 -36.12 -40.58 29.85
CA VAL A 400 -36.20 -39.95 28.52
C VAL A 400 -37.18 -38.79 28.52
N MET A 401 -38.35 -38.90 29.16
CA MET A 401 -39.31 -37.80 29.26
C MET A 401 -38.74 -36.61 30.05
N LEU A 402 -38.08 -36.86 31.19
CA LEU A 402 -37.39 -35.82 31.96
C LEU A 402 -36.26 -35.17 31.16
N PHE A 403 -35.49 -35.97 30.42
CA PHE A 403 -34.44 -35.47 29.56
C PHE A 403 -34.99 -34.61 28.41
N GLY A 404 -36.10 -34.98 27.79
CA GLY A 404 -36.76 -34.17 26.76
C GLY A 404 -37.13 -32.76 27.24
N ILE A 405 -37.63 -32.65 28.48
CA ILE A 405 -37.93 -31.34 29.11
C ILE A 405 -36.64 -30.53 29.30
N LEU A 406 -35.57 -31.15 29.82
CA LEU A 406 -34.26 -30.52 29.98
C LEU A 406 -33.70 -30.03 28.64
N VAL A 407 -33.73 -30.86 27.60
CA VAL A 407 -33.27 -30.54 26.25
C VAL A 407 -33.99 -29.31 25.69
N THR A 408 -35.31 -29.22 25.90
CA THR A 408 -36.11 -28.06 25.47
C THR A 408 -35.70 -26.77 26.18
N ILE A 409 -35.37 -26.85 27.47
CA ILE A 409 -34.85 -25.72 28.26
C ILE A 409 -33.45 -25.32 27.80
N PHE A 410 -32.56 -26.29 27.55
CA PHE A 410 -31.21 -26.04 27.06
C PHE A 410 -31.19 -25.38 25.67
N TYR A 411 -32.07 -25.82 24.77
CA TYR A 411 -32.23 -25.21 23.45
C TYR A 411 -32.69 -23.75 23.54
N LYS A 412 -33.72 -23.47 24.36
CA LYS A 412 -34.21 -22.09 24.59
C LYS A 412 -33.17 -21.15 25.22
N LYS A 413 -32.22 -21.68 25.99
CA LYS A 413 -31.15 -20.90 26.65
C LYS A 413 -29.92 -20.65 25.78
N GLY A 414 -29.90 -21.08 24.52
CA GLY A 414 -28.77 -20.82 23.60
C GLY A 414 -27.47 -21.49 24.01
N VAL A 415 -27.52 -22.55 24.84
CA VAL A 415 -26.31 -23.20 25.38
C VAL A 415 -25.43 -23.81 24.27
N MET A 416 -26.02 -24.17 23.14
CA MET A 416 -25.30 -24.70 21.98
C MET A 416 -24.52 -23.63 21.21
N GLU A 417 -24.93 -22.36 21.24
CA GLU A 417 -24.15 -21.25 20.70
C GLU A 417 -22.89 -21.01 21.54
N ILE A 418 -23.01 -21.15 22.87
CA ILE A 418 -21.89 -21.02 23.80
C ILE A 418 -20.90 -22.18 23.66
N LEU A 419 -21.40 -23.40 23.43
CA LEU A 419 -20.56 -24.58 23.22
C LEU A 419 -19.84 -24.55 21.87
N SER A 420 -20.56 -24.25 20.78
CA SER A 420 -19.96 -24.12 19.44
C SER A 420 -18.88 -23.04 19.42
N SER A 421 -19.17 -21.84 19.95
CA SER A 421 -18.20 -20.73 20.02
C SER A 421 -16.98 -20.97 20.94
N LYS A 422 -17.01 -21.97 21.82
CA LYS A 422 -15.84 -22.41 22.61
C LYS A 422 -14.99 -23.45 21.89
N ILE A 423 -15.60 -24.24 21.00
CA ILE A 423 -14.89 -25.26 20.24
C ILE A 423 -14.25 -24.62 18.99
N ASP A 424 -14.98 -23.71 18.35
CA ASP A 424 -14.48 -22.85 17.27
C ASP A 424 -13.27 -22.04 17.76
N LYS A 425 -12.23 -22.00 16.94
CA LYS A 425 -11.04 -21.19 17.23
C LYS A 425 -11.42 -19.71 17.05
N LYS A 426 -11.24 -18.90 18.10
CA LYS A 426 -11.43 -17.45 18.03
C LYS A 426 -10.22 -16.80 17.39
N ASP A 427 -10.48 -15.70 16.68
CA ASP A 427 -9.49 -14.78 16.11
C ASP A 427 -8.47 -14.42 17.22
N GLU A 428 -7.25 -14.96 17.13
CA GLU A 428 -6.13 -14.51 17.96
C GLU A 428 -5.65 -13.21 17.33
N LYS A 429 -6.03 -12.08 17.96
CA LYS A 429 -5.57 -10.75 17.57
C LYS A 429 -4.06 -10.61 17.69
#